data_AF-A0A7M3XMN7-F1
#
_entry.id   AF-A0A7M3XMN7-F1
#
_cell.length_a   1.000
_cell.length_b   1.000
_cell.length_c   1.000
_cell.angle_alpha   90.00
_cell.angle_beta   90.00
_cell.angle_gamma   90.00
#
_symmetry.space_group_name_H-M   'P 1'
#
loop_
_entity.id
_entity.type
_entity.pdbx_description
1 polymer ?
#
loop_
_entity_poly.entity_id
_entity_poly.type
_entity_poly.pdbx_seq_one_letter_code
_entity_poly.pdbx_strand_id
1 'polypeptide(L)'
;DKMSVKSCKAEKIVSMWAVNKNTCVVKITLTDEETSTASTIDCDPEKEFSCGTVMRIDGRRWRIRAIHTGEGRTLRGKRVAADIRRMYLHPVVKS
;
A
#
# COMPACT_ATOMS: atom_id res chain seq x y z
N ASP A 1 18.34 -26.85 23.34
CA ASP A 1 17.42 -26.09 22.47
C ASP A 1 18.14 -24.99 21.71
N LYS A 2 17.88 -24.83 20.40
CA LYS A 2 18.40 -23.70 19.62
C LYS A 2 17.36 -22.58 19.63
N MET A 3 17.68 -21.46 20.27
CA MET A 3 16.82 -20.27 20.30
C MET A 3 17.19 -19.31 19.18
N SER A 4 16.21 -18.65 18.56
CA SER A 4 16.48 -17.58 17.61
C SER A 4 17.10 -16.38 18.32
N VAL A 5 18.18 -15.83 17.77
CA VAL A 5 18.87 -14.65 18.31
C VAL A 5 18.88 -13.53 17.27
N LYS A 6 18.84 -12.27 17.73
CA LYS A 6 18.87 -11.10 16.83
C LYS A 6 20.26 -10.75 16.32
N SER A 7 21.31 -11.25 16.98
CA SER A 7 22.70 -11.03 16.59
C SER A 7 23.58 -12.17 17.09
N CYS A 8 24.55 -12.58 16.28
CA CYS A 8 25.62 -13.49 16.69
C CYS A 8 26.87 -13.27 15.83
N LYS A 9 28.00 -13.88 16.22
CA LYS A 9 29.19 -13.92 15.36
C LYS A 9 28.85 -14.68 14.08
N ALA A 10 29.35 -14.21 12.94
CA ALA A 10 29.04 -14.79 11.62
C ALA A 10 29.33 -16.30 11.56
N GLU A 11 30.44 -16.74 12.14
CA GLU A 11 30.84 -18.15 12.23
C GLU A 11 29.87 -19.04 13.03
N LYS A 12 28.97 -18.46 13.84
CA LYS A 12 28.00 -19.17 14.67
C LYS A 12 26.60 -19.23 14.06
N ILE A 13 26.41 -18.69 12.85
CA ILE A 13 25.12 -18.73 12.16
C ILE A 13 24.91 -20.12 11.58
N VAL A 14 23.90 -20.84 12.08
CA VAL A 14 23.47 -22.13 11.52
C VAL A 14 22.47 -21.93 10.37
N SER A 15 21.60 -20.92 10.50
CA SER A 15 20.65 -20.50 9.46
C SER A 15 20.20 -19.06 9.72
N MET A 16 19.82 -18.34 8.67
CA MET A 16 19.27 -16.99 8.73
C MET A 16 18.03 -16.92 7.85
N TRP A 17 16.98 -16.27 8.35
CA TRP A 17 15.75 -16.00 7.60
C TRP A 17 15.57 -14.49 7.54
N ALA A 18 15.44 -13.95 6.34
CA ALA A 18 15.14 -12.54 6.11
C ALA A 18 13.85 -12.47 5.30
N VAL A 19 12.93 -11.58 5.69
CA VAL A 19 11.75 -11.25 4.89
C VAL A 19 12.04 -9.90 4.21
N ASN A 20 11.98 -9.86 2.89
CA ASN A 20 12.13 -8.63 2.14
C ASN A 20 10.99 -7.67 2.56
N LYS A 21 11.35 -6.57 3.23
CA LYS A 21 10.42 -5.53 3.70
C LYS A 21 10.38 -4.32 2.77
N ASN A 22 11.03 -4.35 1.60
CA ASN A 22 11.16 -3.18 0.73
C ASN A 22 9.89 -2.83 -0.04
N THR A 23 8.86 -3.68 -0.04
CA THR A 23 7.63 -3.46 -0.80
C THR A 23 6.39 -3.70 0.07
N CYS A 24 5.53 -2.69 0.13
CA CYS A 24 4.17 -2.74 0.67
C CYS A 24 3.18 -2.88 -0.48
N VAL A 25 2.22 -3.80 -0.33
CA VAL A 25 1.11 -3.98 -1.27
C VAL A 25 -0.11 -3.25 -0.74
N VAL A 26 -0.51 -2.17 -1.41
CA VAL A 26 -1.71 -1.40 -1.06
C VAL A 26 -2.87 -1.84 -1.95
N LYS A 27 -3.99 -2.25 -1.34
CA LYS A 27 -5.22 -2.57 -2.08
C LYS A 27 -5.85 -1.29 -2.61
N ILE A 28 -6.36 -1.34 -3.83
CA ILE A 28 -7.10 -0.25 -4.45
C ILE A 28 -8.47 -0.72 -4.93
N THR A 29 -9.44 0.18 -4.92
CA THR A 29 -10.71 0.05 -5.62
C THR A 29 -10.82 1.19 -6.62
N LEU A 30 -10.95 0.83 -7.89
CA LEU A 30 -11.14 1.72 -9.01
C LEU A 30 -12.63 1.76 -9.33
N THR A 31 -13.30 2.86 -9.04
CA THR A 31 -14.74 3.02 -9.29
C THR A 31 -14.94 4.00 -10.43
N ASP A 32 -15.47 3.52 -11.55
CA ASP A 32 -15.94 4.31 -12.68
C ASP A 32 -17.44 4.11 -12.82
N GLU A 33 -18.19 5.17 -12.52
CA GLU A 33 -19.66 5.16 -12.44
C GLU A 33 -20.21 4.00 -11.59
N GLU A 34 -20.92 3.06 -12.21
CA GLU A 34 -21.53 1.91 -11.53
C GLU A 34 -20.58 0.71 -11.42
N THR A 35 -19.41 0.77 -12.07
CA THR A 35 -18.44 -0.32 -12.10
C THR A 35 -17.34 -0.08 -11.08
N SER A 36 -17.06 -1.09 -10.25
CA SER A 36 -15.95 -1.07 -9.30
C SER A 36 -15.04 -2.28 -9.46
N THR A 37 -13.76 -2.04 -9.71
CA THR A 37 -12.73 -3.08 -9.87
C THR A 37 -11.74 -3.01 -8.72
N ALA A 38 -11.51 -4.15 -8.06
CA ALA A 38 -10.46 -4.28 -7.04
C ALA A 38 -9.12 -4.61 -7.69
N SER A 39 -8.04 -3.99 -7.22
CA SER A 39 -6.67 -4.29 -7.65
C SER A 39 -5.68 -3.99 -6.50
N THR A 40 -4.39 -4.06 -6.79
CA THR A 40 -3.28 -3.77 -5.85
C THR A 40 -2.21 -2.93 -6.54
N ILE A 41 -1.47 -2.16 -5.73
CA ILE A 41 -0.25 -1.48 -6.16
C ILE A 41 0.88 -1.85 -5.22
N ASP A 42 2.06 -2.09 -5.80
CA ASP A 42 3.28 -2.26 -5.03
C ASP A 42 3.94 -0.90 -4.85
N CYS A 43 4.40 -0.62 -3.63
CA CYS A 43 5.02 0.65 -3.31
C CYS A 43 5.98 0.52 -2.12
N ASP A 44 6.81 1.55 -1.93
CA ASP A 44 7.61 1.67 -0.71
C ASP A 44 6.67 1.81 0.52
N PRO A 45 6.89 1.07 1.62
CA PRO A 45 6.10 1.19 2.85
C PRO A 45 6.02 2.61 3.42
N GLU A 46 7.06 3.43 3.23
CA GLU A 46 7.14 4.82 3.72
C GLU A 46 6.52 5.83 2.74
N LYS A 47 6.09 5.39 1.54
CA LYS A 47 5.45 6.26 0.56
C LYS A 47 4.18 6.89 1.13
N GLU A 48 4.12 8.21 1.14
CA GLU A 48 2.89 8.94 1.47
C GLU A 48 1.90 8.95 0.30
N PHE A 49 0.65 8.63 0.59
CA PHE A 49 -0.50 8.85 -0.28
C PHE A 49 -1.40 9.91 0.31
N SER A 50 -1.93 10.79 -0.54
CA SER A 50 -2.84 11.87 -0.11
C SER A 50 -4.16 11.84 -0.86
N CYS A 51 -5.26 12.03 -0.13
CA CYS A 51 -6.57 12.25 -0.74
C CYS A 51 -6.51 13.47 -1.67
N GLY A 52 -7.11 13.36 -2.86
CA GLY A 52 -7.07 14.38 -3.91
C GLY A 52 -5.96 14.20 -4.94
N THR A 53 -4.90 13.43 -4.61
CA THR A 53 -3.81 13.12 -5.53
C THR A 53 -4.31 12.32 -6.72
N VAL A 54 -3.82 12.65 -7.91
CA VAL A 54 -4.09 11.91 -9.15
C VAL A 54 -2.93 10.95 -9.42
N MET A 55 -3.26 9.68 -9.59
CA MET A 55 -2.35 8.60 -9.95
C MET A 55 -2.61 8.15 -11.38
N ARG A 56 -1.59 7.58 -12.03
CA ARG A 56 -1.74 6.91 -13.33
C ARG A 56 -1.68 5.39 -13.10
N ILE A 57 -2.75 4.70 -13.48
CA ILE A 57 -2.91 3.24 -13.32
C ILE A 57 -3.46 2.73 -14.66
N ASP A 58 -2.78 1.77 -15.27
CA ASP A 58 -3.13 1.18 -16.57
C ASP A 58 -3.40 2.25 -17.66
N GLY A 59 -2.53 3.25 -17.72
CA GLY A 59 -2.64 4.35 -18.69
C GLY A 59 -3.72 5.40 -18.38
N ARG A 60 -4.63 5.14 -17.42
CA ARG A 60 -5.72 6.04 -17.03
C ARG A 60 -5.38 6.86 -15.78
N ARG A 61 -6.01 8.03 -15.62
CA ARG A 61 -5.82 8.93 -14.48
C ARG A 61 -6.91 8.76 -13.43
N TRP A 62 -6.51 8.47 -12.20
CA TRP A 62 -7.40 8.15 -11.08
C TRP A 62 -7.09 9.04 -9.88
N ARG A 63 -8.09 9.73 -9.35
CA ARG A 63 -7.97 10.55 -8.14
C ARG A 63 -8.29 9.73 -6.90
N ILE A 64 -7.41 9.75 -5.91
CA ILE A 64 -7.65 9.16 -4.58
C ILE A 64 -8.77 9.97 -3.90
N ARG A 65 -9.91 9.33 -3.62
CA ARG A 65 -11.07 9.95 -2.96
C ARG A 65 -11.13 9.65 -1.46
N ALA A 66 -10.66 8.47 -1.08
CA ALA A 66 -10.61 8.04 0.31
C ALA A 66 -9.46 7.06 0.55
N ILE A 67 -8.88 7.13 1.73
CA ILE A 67 -7.87 6.21 2.22
C ILE A 67 -8.43 5.53 3.47
N HIS A 68 -8.54 4.21 3.45
CA HIS A 68 -8.96 3.42 4.60
C HIS A 68 -7.74 2.88 5.34
N THR A 69 -7.58 3.32 6.58
CA THR A 69 -6.71 2.68 7.58
C THR A 69 -7.58 1.70 8.38
N GLY A 70 -7.01 0.67 9.01
CA GLY A 70 -7.81 -0.33 9.74
C GLY A 70 -8.78 0.25 10.79
N GLU A 71 -8.56 1.49 11.21
CA GLU A 71 -9.36 2.24 12.20
C GLU A 71 -10.49 3.08 11.58
N GLY A 72 -10.51 3.31 10.27
CA GLY A 72 -11.52 4.15 9.63
C GLY A 72 -11.15 4.69 8.26
N ARG A 73 -12.03 5.54 7.70
CA ARG A 73 -11.78 6.19 6.40
C ARG A 73 -11.33 7.63 6.60
N THR A 74 -10.19 7.94 5.98
CA THR A 74 -9.64 9.28 5.82
C THR A 74 -10.12 9.83 4.48
N LEU A 75 -10.99 10.85 4.51
CA LEU A 75 -11.48 11.54 3.30
C LEU A 75 -10.64 12.78 2.93
N ARG A 76 -9.74 13.20 3.83
CA ARG A 76 -8.82 14.34 3.69
C ARG A 76 -7.52 14.02 4.41
N GLY A 77 -6.38 14.47 3.88
CA GLY A 77 -5.07 14.28 4.51
C GLY A 77 -4.22 13.18 3.84
N LYS A 78 -3.17 12.76 4.56
CA LYS A 78 -2.13 11.85 4.07
C LYS A 78 -1.99 10.61 4.96
N ARG A 79 -1.53 9.50 4.39
CA ARG A 79 -1.13 8.29 5.12
C ARG A 79 0.08 7.65 4.45
N VAL A 80 0.98 7.06 5.24
CA VAL A 80 2.06 6.22 4.71
C VAL A 80 1.49 4.88 4.26
N ALA A 81 2.07 4.29 3.21
CA ALA A 81 1.58 3.06 2.59
C ALA A 81 1.37 1.92 3.60
N ALA A 82 2.29 1.78 4.55
CA ALA A 82 2.25 0.76 5.60
C ALA A 82 0.96 0.79 6.46
N ASP A 83 0.33 1.97 6.61
CA ASP A 83 -0.90 2.13 7.39
C ASP A 83 -2.18 1.94 6.56
N ILE A 84 -2.05 1.84 5.24
CA ILE A 84 -3.18 1.83 4.32
C ILE A 84 -3.66 0.41 4.10
N ARG A 85 -4.92 0.18 4.47
CA ARG A 85 -5.62 -1.07 4.16
C ARG A 85 -6.21 -1.07 2.75
N ARG A 86 -6.76 0.06 2.30
CA ARG A 86 -7.30 0.24 0.95
C ARG A 86 -7.39 1.71 0.55
N MET A 87 -7.11 2.03 -0.72
CA MET A 87 -7.47 3.32 -1.32
C MET A 87 -8.66 3.18 -2.28
N TYR A 88 -9.52 4.19 -2.32
CA TYR A 88 -10.64 4.28 -3.25
C TYR A 88 -10.35 5.40 -4.24
N LEU A 89 -10.36 5.08 -5.53
CA LEU A 89 -10.03 6.01 -6.59
C LEU A 89 -11.15 6.10 -7.61
N HIS A 90 -11.36 7.31 -8.13
CA HIS A 90 -12.32 7.61 -9.20
C HIS A 90 -11.57 8.21 -10.38
N PRO A 91 -11.99 7.97 -11.63
CA PRO A 91 -11.27 8.51 -12.78
C PRO A 91 -11.42 10.04 -12.82
N VAL A 92 -10.39 10.71 -13.35
CA VAL A 92 -10.42 12.18 -13.52
C VAL A 92 -11.25 12.58 -14.74
N VAL A 93 -11.35 11.69 -15.73
CA VAL A 93 -12.20 11.81 -16.91
C VAL A 93 -12.99 10.51 -16.98
N LYS A 94 -14.31 10.61 -17.01
CA LYS A 94 -15.19 9.45 -17.15
C LYS A 94 -14.97 8.76 -18.50
N SER A 95 -15.16 7.45 -18.53
CA SER A 95 -15.12 6.67 -19.78
C SER A 95 -16.29 7.01 -20.70
#